data_AF-A0AAX6MAN7-F1
#
_entry.id   AF-A0AAX6MAN7-F1
#
_cell.length_a   1.000
_cell.length_b   1.000
_cell.length_c   1.000
_cell.angle_alpha   90.00
_cell.angle_beta   90.00
_cell.angle_gamma   90.00
#
_symmetry.space_group_name_H-M   'P 1'
#
loop_
_entity.id
_entity.type
_entity.pdbx_description
1 polymer ?
#
loop_
_entity_poly.entity_id
_entity_poly.type
_entity_poly.pdbx_seq_one_letter_code
_entity_poly.pdbx_strand_id
1 'polypeptide(L)'
;MNKDENLTATSESAPTMPVLSTTPPDRSSSLFPPSPPATDERPVKSTDADDDSDRLLPVELQEHKALCERTLSPTPFAYFTVGRKEYRTLEQKIARVFKRFDYEPRRNCLTIRMPSPTHSYVASLFQQEVLTELNNVLTNYTDETKSIAKKIIGVQDCRIYLKETGDDYGPIRREPDIQFQYSDTTYPSVIGEVSYSQDGKDLKRLAQDYILYSDGDVKLVIGLDLNYRAEPSTVSLWRPEFTEIEGGLELGISEEVKQL
;
A
#
# COMPACT_ATOMS: atom_id res chain seq x y z
N MET A 1 -16.20 58.23 -30.35
CA MET A 1 -15.47 59.51 -30.35
C MET A 1 -16.32 60.50 -29.57
N ASN A 2 -15.70 61.15 -28.57
CA ASN A 2 -16.21 62.15 -27.60
C ASN A 2 -17.15 61.61 -26.51
N LYS A 3 -16.92 61.72 -25.19
CA LYS A 3 -16.10 62.49 -24.22
C LYS A 3 -17.02 63.24 -23.24
N ASP A 4 -16.48 63.45 -22.03
CA ASP A 4 -16.93 64.28 -20.89
C ASP A 4 -17.66 63.45 -19.80
N GLU A 5 -17.04 62.97 -18.72
CA GLU A 5 -16.33 63.63 -17.59
C GLU A 5 -17.15 64.75 -16.90
N ASN A 6 -17.59 64.56 -15.64
CA ASN A 6 -16.92 65.14 -14.47
C ASN A 6 -17.57 64.73 -13.11
N LEU A 7 -16.72 64.68 -12.08
CA LEU A 7 -16.98 64.52 -10.64
C LEU A 7 -17.84 65.69 -10.07
N THR A 8 -18.49 65.64 -8.90
CA THR A 8 -17.89 65.84 -7.56
C THR A 8 -18.95 65.68 -6.45
N ALA A 9 -18.47 65.31 -5.25
CA ALA A 9 -19.18 65.02 -3.99
C ALA A 9 -19.88 66.21 -3.30
N THR A 10 -20.83 65.92 -2.38
CA THR A 10 -20.87 66.42 -0.97
C THR A 10 -22.06 65.85 -0.17
N SER A 11 -21.96 65.99 1.15
CA SER A 11 -22.49 65.24 2.28
C SER A 11 -23.75 65.85 2.96
N GLU A 12 -24.20 65.14 4.03
CA GLU A 12 -25.11 65.55 5.13
C GLU A 12 -26.62 65.53 4.87
N SER A 13 -27.52 65.23 5.81
CA SER A 13 -27.50 64.61 7.15
C SER A 13 -28.98 64.33 7.56
N ALA A 14 -29.17 63.62 8.68
CA ALA A 14 -30.38 62.94 9.18
C ALA A 14 -31.64 63.81 9.46
N PRO A 15 -32.74 63.17 9.92
CA PRO A 15 -33.13 63.47 11.30
C PRO A 15 -33.60 62.28 12.16
N THR A 16 -33.55 62.50 13.48
CA THR A 16 -33.67 61.55 14.59
C THR A 16 -34.85 61.92 15.52
N MET A 17 -35.73 60.94 15.76
CA MET A 17 -36.54 60.58 16.98
C MET A 17 -37.65 61.51 17.53
N PRO A 18 -38.66 60.91 18.18
CA PRO A 18 -38.62 60.92 19.65
C PRO A 18 -38.98 59.59 20.37
N VAL A 19 -38.17 59.32 21.40
CA VAL A 19 -38.50 58.89 22.78
C VAL A 19 -39.28 57.59 23.01
N LEU A 20 -38.58 56.59 23.54
CA LEU A 20 -39.13 55.58 24.45
C LEU A 20 -38.20 55.43 25.65
N SER A 21 -38.72 55.69 26.85
CA SER A 21 -38.09 55.34 28.13
C SER A 21 -39.16 54.78 29.07
N THR A 22 -38.99 53.53 29.47
CA THR A 22 -38.98 53.00 30.86
C THR A 22 -39.32 51.50 30.88
N THR A 23 -38.58 50.74 31.70
CA THR A 23 -38.50 49.27 31.83
C THR A 23 -39.37 48.73 33.02
N PRO A 24 -39.38 47.42 33.41
CA PRO A 24 -40.33 46.32 33.12
C PRO A 24 -41.14 45.82 34.37
N PRO A 25 -41.84 44.65 34.35
CA PRO A 25 -41.16 43.40 34.77
C PRO A 25 -41.63 42.08 34.11
N ASP A 26 -40.67 41.14 34.08
CA ASP A 26 -40.72 39.67 34.20
C ASP A 26 -41.92 38.85 33.71
N ARG A 27 -41.63 37.95 32.74
CA ARG A 27 -41.52 36.49 32.97
C ARG A 27 -41.21 35.79 31.65
N SER A 28 -39.93 35.53 31.39
CA SER A 28 -39.49 34.68 30.29
C SER A 28 -39.54 33.20 30.69
N SER A 29 -40.51 32.51 30.10
CA SER A 29 -40.52 31.05 29.95
C SER A 29 -39.38 30.63 29.01
N SER A 30 -38.42 29.87 29.55
CA SER A 30 -38.04 28.50 29.11
C SER A 30 -37.92 28.27 27.58
N LEU A 31 -36.86 27.69 27.02
CA LEU A 31 -36.34 26.35 27.28
C LEU A 31 -35.04 26.18 26.48
N PHE A 32 -33.94 25.88 27.17
CA PHE A 32 -32.76 25.27 26.58
C PHE A 32 -33.08 23.84 26.12
N PRO A 33 -32.38 23.30 25.09
CA PRO A 33 -32.58 21.93 24.66
C PRO A 33 -32.19 20.93 25.77
N PRO A 34 -32.92 19.82 25.94
CA PRO A 34 -32.69 18.85 27.00
C PRO A 34 -31.41 18.04 26.77
N SER A 35 -30.65 17.82 27.84
CA SER A 35 -29.51 16.91 27.86
C SER A 35 -29.96 15.44 27.68
N PRO A 36 -29.15 14.58 27.03
CA PRO A 36 -29.50 13.18 26.80
C PRO A 36 -29.58 12.39 28.11
N PRO A 37 -30.41 11.34 28.17
CA PRO A 37 -30.62 10.54 29.38
C PRO A 37 -29.37 9.76 29.79
N ALA A 38 -29.19 9.58 31.09
CA ALA A 38 -28.16 8.70 31.65
C ALA A 38 -28.40 7.26 31.18
N THR A 39 -27.46 6.70 30.42
CA THR A 39 -27.51 5.31 29.97
C THR A 39 -27.16 4.39 31.13
N ASP A 40 -28.09 3.51 31.50
CA ASP A 40 -27.91 2.44 32.48
C ASP A 40 -26.64 1.61 32.20
N GLU A 41 -25.94 1.24 33.27
CA GLU A 41 -24.79 0.35 33.22
C GLU A 41 -25.17 -0.99 32.57
N ARG A 42 -24.49 -1.31 31.48
CA ARG A 42 -24.63 -2.58 30.77
C ARG A 42 -24.12 -3.71 31.68
N PRO A 43 -24.83 -4.84 31.81
CA PRO A 43 -24.30 -5.98 32.55
C PRO A 43 -22.99 -6.44 31.91
N VAL A 44 -21.93 -6.49 32.72
CA VAL A 44 -20.62 -7.01 32.32
C VAL A 44 -20.81 -8.48 31.95
N LYS A 45 -20.86 -8.76 30.65
CA LYS A 45 -20.56 -10.08 30.14
C LYS A 45 -19.08 -10.30 30.40
N SER A 46 -18.78 -11.15 31.38
CA SER A 46 -17.48 -11.78 31.52
C SER A 46 -17.22 -12.62 30.26
N THR A 47 -16.58 -12.01 29.28
CA THR A 47 -15.89 -12.74 28.22
C THR A 47 -14.42 -12.66 28.55
N ASP A 48 -13.90 -13.75 29.12
CA ASP A 48 -12.48 -14.10 29.09
C ASP A 48 -12.07 -14.36 27.64
N ALA A 49 -11.97 -13.28 26.88
CA ALA A 49 -11.22 -13.23 25.64
C ALA A 49 -10.18 -12.14 25.88
N ASP A 50 -8.91 -12.53 25.95
CA ASP A 50 -7.76 -11.61 25.97
C ASP A 50 -8.06 -10.44 25.02
N ASP A 51 -8.28 -9.25 25.59
CA ASP A 51 -8.38 -7.99 24.86
C ASP A 51 -6.97 -7.64 24.37
N ASP A 52 -6.52 -8.36 23.36
CA ASP A 52 -5.20 -8.23 22.72
C ASP A 52 -5.06 -6.88 21.99
N SER A 53 -6.09 -6.01 22.06
CA SER A 53 -6.09 -4.64 21.57
C SER A 53 -5.15 -3.71 22.35
N ASP A 54 -4.72 -4.11 23.56
CA ASP A 54 -3.89 -3.26 24.44
C ASP A 54 -2.38 -3.56 24.39
N ARG A 55 -1.95 -4.64 23.73
CA ARG A 55 -0.51 -4.91 23.53
C ARG A 55 0.18 -3.83 22.68
N LEU A 56 1.06 -3.07 23.29
CA LEU A 56 1.89 -2.10 22.57
C LEU A 56 2.76 -2.81 21.51
N LEU A 57 3.06 -2.11 20.41
CA LEU A 57 4.05 -2.60 19.45
C LEU A 57 5.41 -2.77 20.16
N PRO A 58 6.26 -3.71 19.72
CA PRO A 58 7.66 -3.78 20.14
C PRO A 58 8.34 -2.41 20.08
N VAL A 59 9.20 -2.13 21.06
CA VAL A 59 9.86 -0.83 21.22
C VAL A 59 10.61 -0.43 19.95
N GLU A 60 11.25 -1.41 19.31
CA GLU A 60 12.01 -1.24 18.08
C GLU A 60 11.12 -0.72 16.93
N LEU A 61 9.87 -1.18 16.84
CA LEU A 61 8.92 -0.71 15.84
C LEU A 61 8.42 0.71 16.15
N GLN A 62 8.23 1.03 17.43
CA GLN A 62 7.83 2.38 17.84
C GLN A 62 8.95 3.40 17.55
N GLU A 63 10.19 3.05 17.90
CA GLU A 63 11.37 3.87 17.63
C GLU A 63 11.58 4.06 16.12
N HIS A 64 11.41 3.00 15.33
CA HIS A 64 11.51 3.10 13.88
C HIS A 64 10.45 4.03 13.30
N LYS A 65 9.19 3.93 13.75
CA LYS A 65 8.12 4.84 13.34
C LYS A 65 8.49 6.30 13.64
N ALA A 66 8.94 6.59 14.86
CA ALA A 66 9.34 7.94 15.26
C ALA A 66 10.55 8.45 14.45
N LEU A 67 11.48 7.56 14.08
CA LEU A 67 12.60 7.90 13.21
C LEU A 67 12.14 8.26 11.79
N CYS A 68 11.23 7.48 11.22
CA CYS A 68 10.67 7.74 9.89
C CYS A 68 9.93 9.08 9.82
N GLU A 69 9.19 9.45 10.87
CA GLU A 69 8.46 10.72 10.93
C GLU A 69 9.40 11.95 11.02
N ARG A 70 10.62 11.77 11.50
CA ARG A 70 11.59 12.85 11.72
C ARG A 70 12.63 12.98 10.60
N THR A 71 12.78 11.95 9.78
CA THR A 71 13.88 11.82 8.82
C THR A 71 13.41 12.11 7.40
N LEU A 72 14.14 12.96 6.67
CA LEU A 72 13.82 13.33 5.28
C LEU A 72 14.09 12.21 4.26
N SER A 73 14.91 11.22 4.62
CA SER A 73 15.30 10.08 3.78
C SER A 73 15.39 8.81 4.63
N PRO A 74 14.25 8.18 4.99
CA PRO A 74 14.27 6.93 5.75
C PRO A 74 14.92 5.80 4.95
N THR A 75 15.46 4.81 5.65
CA THR A 75 15.97 3.59 5.01
C THR A 75 14.81 2.87 4.28
N PRO A 76 14.97 2.51 3.00
CA PRO A 76 13.88 1.93 2.21
C PRO A 76 13.35 0.60 2.73
N PHE A 77 14.20 -0.19 3.39
CA PHE A 77 13.84 -1.47 4.00
C PHE A 77 14.40 -1.53 5.42
N ALA A 78 13.53 -1.76 6.40
CA ALA A 78 13.92 -2.00 7.79
C ALA A 78 13.48 -3.40 8.23
N TYR A 79 14.41 -4.14 8.84
CA TYR A 79 14.22 -5.55 9.20
C TYR A 79 14.10 -5.70 10.72
N PHE A 80 13.08 -6.43 11.16
CA PHE A 80 12.80 -6.70 12.56
C PHE A 80 12.60 -8.20 12.76
N THR A 81 13.09 -8.73 13.88
CA THR A 81 12.83 -10.12 14.26
C THR A 81 11.53 -10.14 15.05
N VAL A 82 10.47 -10.70 14.47
CA VAL A 82 9.15 -10.83 15.09
C VAL A 82 8.67 -12.27 14.95
N GLY A 83 8.48 -12.95 16.07
CA GLY A 83 8.11 -14.36 16.09
C GLY A 83 6.72 -14.62 15.51
N ARG A 84 6.47 -15.80 14.92
CA ARG A 84 5.16 -16.14 14.30
C ARG A 84 3.94 -15.88 15.18
N LYS A 85 4.02 -16.24 16.47
CA LYS A 85 2.91 -16.05 17.42
C LYS A 85 2.67 -14.57 17.70
N GLU A 86 3.74 -13.83 17.91
CA GLU A 86 3.71 -12.39 18.17
C GLU A 86 3.20 -11.62 16.93
N TYR A 87 3.70 -11.95 15.74
CA TYR A 87 3.23 -11.35 14.49
C TYR A 87 1.71 -11.55 14.30
N ARG A 88 1.19 -12.76 14.55
CA ARG A 88 -0.26 -13.03 14.45
C ARG A 88 -1.10 -12.16 15.39
N THR A 89 -0.61 -11.90 16.60
CA THR A 89 -1.24 -10.98 17.55
C THR A 89 -1.14 -9.52 17.08
N LEU A 90 0.01 -9.11 16.53
CA LEU A 90 0.29 -7.71 16.22
C LEU A 90 -0.06 -7.29 14.79
N GLU A 91 -0.40 -8.21 13.87
CA GLU A 91 -0.56 -7.94 12.43
C GLU A 91 -1.48 -6.75 12.17
N GLN A 92 -2.63 -6.69 12.84
CA GLN A 92 -3.58 -5.60 12.67
C GLN A 92 -3.03 -4.25 13.13
N LYS A 93 -2.23 -4.24 14.21
CA LYS A 93 -1.59 -3.03 14.74
C LYS A 93 -0.46 -2.58 13.82
N ILE A 94 0.36 -3.52 13.35
CA ILE A 94 1.41 -3.26 12.35
C ILE A 94 0.79 -2.63 11.10
N ALA A 95 -0.30 -3.20 10.58
CA ALA A 95 -0.99 -2.68 9.40
C ALA A 95 -1.65 -1.31 9.58
N ARG A 96 -1.99 -0.91 10.81
CA ARG A 96 -2.48 0.44 11.11
C ARG A 96 -1.35 1.47 11.17
N VAL A 97 -0.15 1.04 11.52
CA VAL A 97 1.01 1.91 11.74
C VAL A 97 1.87 2.04 10.48
N PHE A 98 2.10 0.94 9.78
CA PHE A 98 2.96 0.88 8.61
C PHE A 98 2.13 0.59 7.37
N LYS A 99 2.23 1.47 6.38
CA LYS A 99 1.46 1.35 5.13
C LYS A 99 1.85 0.10 4.34
N ARG A 100 3.15 -0.21 4.29
CA ARG A 100 3.69 -1.34 3.53
C ARG A 100 4.68 -2.15 4.35
N PHE A 101 4.50 -3.45 4.37
CA PHE A 101 5.41 -4.37 5.05
C PHE A 101 5.33 -5.77 4.45
N ASP A 102 6.34 -6.60 4.71
CA ASP A 102 6.36 -8.02 4.37
C ASP A 102 6.59 -8.83 5.65
N TYR A 103 6.15 -10.09 5.67
CA TYR A 103 6.43 -11.01 6.76
C TYR A 103 6.81 -12.40 6.27
N GLU A 104 7.97 -12.87 6.71
CA GLU A 104 8.50 -14.19 6.38
C GLU A 104 8.52 -15.08 7.64
N PRO A 105 7.56 -16.01 7.80
CA PRO A 105 7.40 -16.79 9.02
C PRO A 105 8.56 -17.78 9.26
N ARG A 106 9.21 -18.29 8.21
CA ARG A 106 10.36 -19.20 8.33
C ARG A 106 11.55 -18.52 9.02
N ARG A 107 11.76 -17.22 8.75
CA ARG A 107 12.87 -16.42 9.32
C ARG A 107 12.45 -15.58 10.53
N ASN A 108 11.16 -15.60 10.90
CA ASN A 108 10.59 -14.66 11.87
C ASN A 108 10.94 -13.20 11.52
N CYS A 109 10.89 -12.85 10.23
CA CYS A 109 11.37 -11.57 9.75
C CYS A 109 10.20 -10.70 9.30
N LEU A 110 10.02 -9.57 9.97
CA LEU A 110 9.13 -8.48 9.55
C LEU A 110 9.98 -7.44 8.82
N THR A 111 9.58 -7.09 7.60
CA THR A 111 10.25 -6.07 6.80
C THR A 111 9.31 -4.89 6.60
N ILE A 112 9.64 -3.72 7.15
CA ILE A 112 8.90 -2.48 6.89
C ILE A 112 9.47 -1.86 5.62
N ARG A 113 8.59 -1.55 4.65
CA ARG A 113 8.94 -0.96 3.36
C ARG A 113 8.64 0.54 3.39
N MET A 114 9.65 1.35 3.09
CA MET A 114 9.56 2.80 2.95
C MET A 114 10.02 3.24 1.55
N PRO A 115 9.22 2.99 0.50
CA PRO A 115 9.59 3.37 -0.87
C PRO A 115 9.89 4.87 -0.99
N SER A 116 10.97 5.21 -1.69
CA SER A 116 11.25 6.60 -2.05
C SER A 116 10.24 7.12 -3.09
N PRO A 117 10.11 8.45 -3.25
CA PRO A 117 9.30 9.03 -4.33
C PRO A 117 9.74 8.53 -5.71
N THR A 118 11.05 8.43 -5.96
CA THR A 118 11.60 7.91 -7.22
C THR A 118 11.22 6.45 -7.46
N HIS A 119 11.36 5.60 -6.44
CA HIS A 119 10.95 4.20 -6.52
C HIS A 119 9.46 4.08 -6.86
N SER A 120 8.61 4.84 -6.16
CA SER A 120 7.16 4.82 -6.38
C SER A 120 6.77 5.33 -7.78
N TYR A 121 7.48 6.36 -8.26
CA TYR A 121 7.27 6.92 -9.58
C TYR A 121 7.64 5.92 -10.69
N VAL A 122 8.80 5.27 -10.59
CA VAL A 122 9.24 4.24 -11.54
C VAL A 122 8.26 3.08 -11.59
N ALA A 123 7.84 2.58 -10.42
CA ALA A 123 6.87 1.48 -10.37
C ALA A 123 5.56 1.85 -11.08
N SER A 124 5.06 3.06 -10.83
CA SER A 124 3.83 3.58 -11.46
C SER A 124 3.98 3.75 -12.97
N LEU A 125 5.10 4.33 -13.42
CA LEU A 125 5.39 4.50 -14.85
C LEU A 125 5.47 3.18 -15.58
N PHE A 126 6.23 2.22 -15.03
CA PHE A 126 6.37 0.89 -15.63
C PHE A 126 5.02 0.20 -15.77
N GLN A 127 4.19 0.26 -14.73
CA GLN A 127 2.85 -0.32 -14.80
C GLN A 127 1.97 0.34 -15.86
N GLN A 128 1.99 1.67 -15.95
CA GLN A 128 1.24 2.40 -16.96
C GLN A 128 1.71 2.04 -18.38
N GLU A 129 3.01 1.88 -18.59
CA GLU A 129 3.58 1.50 -19.89
C GLU A 129 3.11 0.09 -20.30
N VAL A 130 3.16 -0.88 -19.38
CA VAL A 130 2.66 -2.24 -19.66
C VAL A 130 1.16 -2.24 -19.96
N LEU A 131 0.36 -1.46 -19.23
CA LEU A 131 -1.07 -1.34 -19.51
C LEU A 131 -1.35 -0.68 -20.86
N THR A 132 -0.53 0.30 -21.25
CA THR A 132 -0.61 0.93 -22.58
C THR A 132 -0.32 -0.09 -23.67
N GLU A 133 0.71 -0.91 -23.51
CA GLU A 133 1.03 -1.96 -24.47
C GLU A 133 -0.03 -3.06 -24.51
N LEU A 134 -0.62 -3.44 -23.36
CA LEU A 134 -1.77 -4.34 -23.34
C LEU A 134 -2.96 -3.78 -24.13
N ASN A 135 -3.23 -2.47 -24.05
CA ASN A 135 -4.26 -1.83 -24.87
C ASN A 135 -3.92 -1.82 -26.38
N ASN A 136 -2.64 -1.65 -26.72
CA ASN A 136 -2.17 -1.78 -28.11
C ASN A 136 -2.39 -3.20 -28.64
N VAL A 137 -2.16 -4.22 -27.81
CA VAL A 137 -2.46 -5.62 -28.14
C VAL A 137 -3.96 -5.81 -28.37
N LEU A 138 -4.79 -5.25 -27.48
CA LEU A 138 -6.25 -5.35 -27.58
C LEU A 138 -6.84 -4.71 -28.85
N THR A 139 -6.13 -3.77 -29.47
CA THR A 139 -6.57 -3.09 -30.69
C THR A 139 -6.00 -3.76 -31.94
N ASN A 140 -4.70 -4.06 -31.96
CA ASN A 140 -3.98 -4.36 -33.20
C ASN A 140 -3.70 -5.85 -33.45
N TYR A 141 -3.88 -6.74 -32.46
CA TYR A 141 -3.46 -8.15 -32.58
C TYR A 141 -4.61 -9.10 -32.94
N THR A 142 -4.31 -10.39 -33.07
CA THR A 142 -5.25 -11.47 -33.39
C THR A 142 -6.31 -11.67 -32.29
N ASP A 143 -7.43 -12.31 -32.63
CA ASP A 143 -8.52 -12.57 -31.69
C ASP A 143 -8.11 -13.46 -30.50
N GLU A 144 -7.20 -14.41 -30.73
CA GLU A 144 -6.65 -15.28 -29.68
C GLU A 144 -5.82 -14.47 -28.68
N THR A 145 -4.86 -13.67 -29.16
CA THR A 145 -4.04 -12.80 -28.30
C THR A 145 -4.91 -11.80 -27.54
N LYS A 146 -5.92 -11.23 -28.21
CA LYS A 146 -6.91 -10.34 -27.60
C LYS A 146 -7.68 -11.04 -26.47
N SER A 147 -8.08 -12.29 -26.65
CA SER A 147 -8.82 -13.04 -25.63
C SER A 147 -8.03 -13.23 -24.33
N ILE A 148 -6.71 -13.45 -24.46
CA ILE A 148 -5.78 -13.58 -23.32
C ILE A 148 -5.55 -12.20 -22.68
N ALA A 149 -5.21 -11.19 -23.48
CA ALA A 149 -4.91 -9.85 -22.98
C ALA A 149 -6.10 -9.23 -22.21
N LYS A 150 -7.34 -9.50 -22.63
CA LYS A 150 -8.56 -9.02 -21.92
C LYS A 150 -8.68 -9.54 -20.49
N LYS A 151 -8.05 -10.67 -20.18
CA LYS A 151 -8.09 -11.29 -18.85
C LYS A 151 -6.97 -10.81 -17.93
N ILE A 152 -6.02 -10.03 -18.45
CA ILE A 152 -4.92 -9.47 -17.67
C ILE A 152 -5.35 -8.10 -17.14
N ILE A 153 -5.34 -7.95 -15.82
CA ILE A 153 -5.66 -6.68 -15.15
C ILE A 153 -4.45 -6.21 -14.34
N GLY A 154 -4.16 -4.91 -14.40
CA GLY A 154 -3.19 -4.29 -13.50
C GLY A 154 -3.77 -4.16 -12.11
N VAL A 155 -3.02 -4.59 -11.11
CA VAL A 155 -3.38 -4.49 -9.69
C VAL A 155 -2.32 -3.66 -8.97
N GLN A 156 -2.77 -2.72 -8.12
CA GLN A 156 -1.91 -1.86 -7.31
C GLN A 156 -2.18 -2.08 -5.83
N ASP A 157 -1.16 -1.83 -5.00
CA ASP A 157 -1.26 -1.82 -3.53
C ASP A 157 -1.93 -3.07 -2.93
N CYS A 158 -1.74 -4.23 -3.55
CA CYS A 158 -2.30 -5.50 -3.08
C CYS A 158 -1.23 -6.34 -2.39
N ARG A 159 -1.63 -6.94 -1.27
CA ARG A 159 -0.83 -7.93 -0.54
C ARG A 159 -1.17 -9.33 -1.03
N ILE A 160 -0.15 -10.18 -1.11
CA ILE A 160 -0.30 -11.59 -1.43
C ILE A 160 0.22 -12.45 -0.28
N TYR A 161 -0.38 -13.62 -0.10
CA TYR A 161 -0.02 -14.60 0.91
C TYR A 161 0.46 -15.86 0.20
N LEU A 162 1.77 -15.96 0.00
CA LEU A 162 2.43 -17.07 -0.68
C LEU A 162 2.53 -18.26 0.28
N LYS A 163 2.14 -19.43 -0.18
CA LYS A 163 2.22 -20.65 0.62
C LYS A 163 2.50 -21.83 -0.30
N GLU A 164 3.72 -22.32 -0.19
CA GLU A 164 4.12 -23.60 -0.79
C GLU A 164 3.29 -24.74 -0.19
N THR A 165 2.90 -25.69 -1.04
CA THR A 165 2.20 -26.89 -0.58
C THR A 165 3.08 -27.66 0.43
N GLY A 166 2.54 -27.89 1.64
CA GLY A 166 3.26 -28.57 2.72
C GLY A 166 4.03 -27.66 3.68
N ASP A 167 3.93 -26.33 3.56
CA ASP A 167 4.57 -25.41 4.49
C ASP A 167 3.79 -25.25 5.82
N ASP A 168 4.42 -25.72 6.92
CA ASP A 168 3.92 -25.62 8.30
C ASP A 168 4.23 -24.28 9.00
N TYR A 169 5.06 -23.44 8.39
CA TYR A 169 5.44 -22.15 8.96
C TYR A 169 4.31 -21.11 8.85
N GLY A 170 3.42 -21.29 7.88
CA GLY A 170 2.37 -20.35 7.51
C GLY A 170 2.75 -19.55 6.27
N PRO A 171 1.83 -18.75 5.71
CA PRO A 171 2.09 -18.03 4.46
C PRO A 171 3.12 -16.91 4.63
N ILE A 172 3.97 -16.73 3.62
CA ILE A 172 4.79 -15.52 3.46
C ILE A 172 3.87 -14.40 2.97
N ARG A 173 3.85 -13.30 3.70
CA ARG A 173 3.13 -12.10 3.30
C ARG A 173 4.06 -11.19 2.50
N ARG A 174 3.65 -10.83 1.28
CA ARG A 174 4.39 -9.90 0.40
C ARG A 174 3.48 -8.79 -0.11
N GLU A 175 4.05 -7.61 -0.33
CA GLU A 175 3.43 -6.51 -1.06
C GLU A 175 4.29 -6.11 -2.27
N PRO A 176 4.13 -6.82 -3.41
CA PRO A 176 4.89 -6.49 -4.61
C PRO A 176 4.59 -5.07 -5.11
N ASP A 177 5.58 -4.43 -5.73
CA ASP A 177 5.43 -3.05 -6.22
C ASP A 177 4.48 -2.93 -7.42
N ILE A 178 4.49 -3.93 -8.30
CA ILE A 178 3.66 -4.00 -9.50
C ILE A 178 3.10 -5.40 -9.63
N GLN A 179 1.82 -5.52 -9.98
CA GLN A 179 1.15 -6.81 -10.18
C GLN A 179 0.26 -6.77 -11.41
N PHE A 180 0.28 -7.87 -12.17
CA PHE A 180 -0.70 -8.15 -13.21
C PHE A 180 -1.34 -9.50 -12.94
N GLN A 181 -2.63 -9.46 -12.71
CA GLN A 181 -3.46 -10.61 -12.38
C GLN A 181 -4.12 -11.14 -13.65
N TYR A 182 -4.05 -12.45 -13.85
CA TYR A 182 -4.94 -13.13 -14.79
C TYR A 182 -6.23 -13.49 -14.05
N SER A 183 -7.40 -13.25 -14.66
CA SER A 183 -8.71 -13.33 -14.00
C SER A 183 -9.00 -14.65 -13.28
N ASP A 184 -8.37 -15.74 -13.73
CA ASP A 184 -8.68 -17.11 -13.31
C ASP A 184 -7.58 -17.71 -12.42
N THR A 185 -6.65 -16.90 -11.89
CA THR A 185 -5.55 -17.37 -11.01
C THR A 185 -5.67 -16.86 -9.58
N THR A 186 -5.12 -17.61 -8.63
CA THR A 186 -5.06 -17.21 -7.21
C THR A 186 -3.98 -16.15 -6.98
N TYR A 187 -2.83 -16.34 -7.61
CA TYR A 187 -1.68 -15.45 -7.54
C TYR A 187 -1.58 -14.58 -8.80
N PRO A 188 -0.97 -13.39 -8.71
CA PRO A 188 -0.68 -12.58 -9.89
C PRO A 188 0.26 -13.36 -10.82
N SER A 189 -0.06 -13.37 -12.11
CA SER A 189 0.75 -14.11 -13.09
C SER A 189 2.05 -13.39 -13.42
N VAL A 190 2.09 -12.06 -13.28
CA VAL A 190 3.28 -11.25 -13.45
C VAL A 190 3.46 -10.31 -12.26
N ILE A 191 4.66 -10.30 -11.71
CA ILE A 191 5.06 -9.40 -10.62
C ILE A 191 6.21 -8.52 -11.08
N GLY A 192 6.19 -7.24 -10.72
CA GLY A 192 7.33 -6.34 -10.85
C GLY A 192 7.81 -5.85 -9.49
N GLU A 193 9.12 -5.80 -9.31
CA GLU A 193 9.79 -5.26 -8.13
C GLU A 193 10.84 -4.23 -8.56
N VAL A 194 10.83 -3.07 -7.91
CA VAL A 194 11.82 -2.02 -8.16
C VAL A 194 12.86 -2.06 -7.05
N SER A 195 14.13 -2.10 -7.41
CA SER A 195 15.25 -1.80 -6.53
C SER A 195 15.79 -0.44 -6.95
N TYR A 196 15.85 0.51 -6.03
CA TYR A 196 16.63 1.72 -6.22
C TYR A 196 17.94 1.53 -5.44
N SER A 197 19.05 2.07 -5.94
CA SER A 197 20.44 1.72 -5.54
C SER A 197 20.83 1.96 -4.07
N GLN A 198 19.89 2.34 -3.21
CA GLN A 198 20.08 2.51 -1.77
C GLN A 198 19.34 1.43 -0.94
N ASP A 199 18.60 0.54 -1.59
CA ASP A 199 17.50 -0.15 -0.94
C ASP A 199 17.91 -1.55 -0.42
N GLY A 200 19.06 -2.08 -0.88
CA GLY A 200 19.57 -3.41 -0.47
C GLY A 200 18.58 -4.55 -0.76
N LYS A 201 17.67 -4.32 -1.71
CA LYS A 201 16.56 -5.22 -2.02
C LYS A 201 17.08 -6.42 -2.79
N ASP A 202 16.95 -7.60 -2.20
CA ASP A 202 17.32 -8.85 -2.84
C ASP A 202 16.24 -9.28 -3.82
N LEU A 203 16.29 -8.72 -5.04
CA LEU A 203 15.32 -8.99 -6.11
C LEU A 203 15.27 -10.48 -6.48
N LYS A 204 16.43 -11.15 -6.48
CA LYS A 204 16.52 -12.58 -6.81
C LYS A 204 15.80 -13.42 -5.76
N ARG A 205 16.03 -13.15 -4.47
CA ARG A 205 15.30 -13.83 -3.40
C ARG A 205 13.80 -13.56 -3.45
N LEU A 206 13.38 -12.32 -3.72
CA LEU A 206 11.96 -12.02 -3.88
C LEU A 206 11.35 -12.80 -5.06
N ALA A 207 12.05 -12.87 -6.19
CA ALA A 207 11.61 -13.66 -7.33
C ALA A 207 11.49 -15.15 -7.00
N GLN A 208 12.44 -15.70 -6.24
CA GLN A 208 12.38 -17.07 -5.74
C GLN A 208 11.18 -17.28 -4.82
N ASP A 209 10.94 -16.36 -3.88
CA ASP A 209 9.80 -16.44 -2.99
C ASP A 209 8.48 -16.45 -3.78
N TYR A 210 8.33 -15.54 -4.74
CA TYR A 210 7.15 -15.45 -5.59
C TYR A 210 6.91 -16.72 -6.41
N ILE A 211 7.93 -17.25 -7.06
CA ILE A 211 7.77 -18.40 -7.96
C ILE A 211 7.61 -19.70 -7.17
N LEU A 212 8.46 -19.96 -6.17
CA LEU A 212 8.45 -21.24 -5.44
C LEU A 212 7.25 -21.34 -4.51
N TYR A 213 6.94 -20.30 -3.73
CA TYR A 213 5.83 -20.36 -2.76
C TYR A 213 4.46 -20.06 -3.38
N SER A 214 4.39 -19.91 -4.70
CA SER A 214 3.14 -19.97 -5.46
C SER A 214 3.01 -21.28 -6.25
N ASP A 215 3.87 -22.27 -6.01
CA ASP A 215 3.95 -23.52 -6.77
C ASP A 215 4.04 -23.27 -8.30
N GLY A 216 4.71 -22.17 -8.69
CA GLY A 216 4.90 -21.76 -10.08
C GLY A 216 3.72 -21.02 -10.71
N ASP A 217 2.70 -20.62 -9.96
CA ASP A 217 1.57 -19.82 -10.47
C ASP A 217 1.99 -18.41 -10.92
N VAL A 218 2.99 -17.82 -10.26
CA VAL A 218 3.66 -16.62 -10.77
C VAL A 218 4.53 -17.02 -11.97
N LYS A 219 4.13 -16.59 -13.18
CA LYS A 219 4.76 -16.97 -14.46
C LYS A 219 5.92 -16.07 -14.88
N LEU A 220 6.01 -14.88 -14.27
CA LEU A 220 7.10 -13.94 -14.52
C LEU A 220 7.30 -13.01 -13.32
N VAL A 221 8.55 -12.84 -12.90
CA VAL A 221 8.97 -11.75 -12.03
C VAL A 221 9.92 -10.85 -12.81
N ILE A 222 9.66 -9.53 -12.78
CA ILE A 222 10.47 -8.49 -13.43
C ILE A 222 11.14 -7.68 -12.33
N GLY A 223 12.46 -7.71 -12.28
CA GLY A 223 13.27 -6.89 -11.38
C GLY A 223 13.82 -5.69 -12.13
N LEU A 224 13.48 -4.48 -11.68
CA LEU A 224 14.05 -3.24 -12.19
C LEU A 224 15.07 -2.75 -11.17
N ASP A 225 16.37 -2.95 -11.42
CA ASP A 225 17.43 -2.46 -10.55
C ASP A 225 18.02 -1.16 -11.11
N LEU A 226 17.66 -0.05 -10.44
CA LEU A 226 18.00 1.30 -10.87
C LEU A 226 19.22 1.81 -10.11
N ASN A 227 20.34 1.84 -10.82
CA ASN A 227 21.61 2.35 -10.35
C ASN A 227 21.77 3.82 -10.76
N TYR A 228 21.91 4.73 -9.79
CA TYR A 228 22.21 6.15 -10.04
C TYR A 228 23.72 6.46 -10.00
N ARG A 229 24.56 5.46 -9.71
CA ARG A 229 26.03 5.56 -9.71
C ARG A 229 26.61 5.04 -11.04
N ALA A 230 27.91 4.80 -11.08
CA ALA A 230 28.63 4.35 -12.29
C ALA A 230 28.24 2.95 -12.77
N GLU A 231 27.53 2.16 -11.96
CA GLU A 231 27.03 0.84 -12.36
C GLU A 231 25.80 0.97 -13.28
N PRO A 232 25.68 0.13 -14.31
CA PRO A 232 24.51 0.14 -15.17
C PRO A 232 23.26 -0.28 -14.40
N SER A 233 22.13 0.33 -14.74
CA SER A 233 20.83 -0.20 -14.29
C SER A 233 20.54 -1.51 -15.02
N THR A 234 19.78 -2.41 -14.41
CA THR A 234 19.45 -3.71 -15.02
C THR A 234 17.97 -4.04 -14.97
N VAL A 235 17.54 -4.84 -15.94
CA VAL A 235 16.25 -5.53 -15.93
C VAL A 235 16.52 -7.01 -15.85
N SER A 236 16.03 -7.65 -14.80
CA SER A 236 16.12 -9.08 -14.59
C SER A 236 14.74 -9.72 -14.76
N LEU A 237 14.69 -10.87 -15.43
CA LEU A 237 13.47 -11.63 -15.67
C LEU A 237 13.65 -13.02 -15.05
N TRP A 238 12.75 -13.41 -14.17
CA TRP A 238 12.71 -14.75 -13.59
C TRP A 238 11.44 -15.49 -14.01
N ARG A 239 11.57 -16.77 -14.38
CA ARG A 239 10.45 -17.61 -14.80
C ARG A 239 10.49 -18.98 -14.13
N PRO A 240 9.33 -19.58 -13.81
CA PRO A 240 9.28 -20.97 -13.40
C PRO A 240 9.79 -21.87 -14.53
N GLU A 241 10.56 -22.88 -14.15
CA GLU A 241 11.03 -23.94 -15.04
C GLU A 241 10.54 -25.27 -14.48
N PHE A 242 9.97 -26.14 -15.32
CA PHE A 242 9.45 -27.44 -14.89
C PHE A 242 10.29 -28.53 -15.53
N THR A 243 10.96 -29.32 -14.70
CA THR A 243 11.78 -30.45 -15.15
C THR A 243 11.06 -31.76 -14.83
N GLU A 244 10.96 -32.67 -15.80
CA GLU A 244 10.42 -34.00 -15.57
C GLU A 244 11.36 -34.83 -14.70
N ILE A 245 10.84 -35.38 -13.60
CA ILE A 245 11.55 -36.28 -12.69
C ILE A 245 10.71 -37.54 -12.45
N GLU A 246 11.33 -38.59 -11.91
CA GLU A 246 10.60 -39.81 -11.56
C GLU A 246 9.56 -39.51 -10.47
N GLY A 247 8.27 -39.59 -10.83
CA GLY A 247 7.16 -39.32 -9.92
C GLY A 247 6.55 -37.92 -9.98
N GLY A 248 6.99 -37.03 -10.89
CA GLY A 248 6.34 -35.73 -11.06
C GLY A 248 7.14 -34.68 -11.84
N LEU A 249 6.80 -33.42 -11.61
CA LEU A 249 7.56 -32.26 -12.11
C LEU A 249 8.29 -31.60 -10.94
N GLU A 250 9.56 -31.29 -11.14
CA GLU A 250 10.35 -30.45 -10.24
C GLU A 250 10.25 -28.98 -10.69
N LEU A 251 9.95 -28.08 -9.77
CA LEU A 251 9.89 -26.64 -10.02
C LEU A 251 11.25 -25.99 -9.74
N GLY A 252 11.84 -25.41 -10.80
CA GLY A 252 13.03 -24.58 -10.77
C GLY A 252 12.75 -23.14 -11.22
N ILE A 253 13.82 -22.35 -11.36
CA ILE A 253 13.75 -20.95 -11.78
C ILE A 253 14.86 -20.67 -12.80
N SER A 254 14.49 -20.07 -13.92
CA SER A 254 15.42 -19.48 -14.89
C SER A 254 15.54 -17.98 -14.69
N GLU A 255 16.71 -17.42 -15.02
CA GLU A 255 17.06 -16.00 -14.85
C GLU A 255 17.67 -15.44 -16.15
N GLU A 256 17.13 -14.32 -16.64
CA GLU A 256 17.69 -13.56 -17.76
C GLU A 256 17.92 -12.11 -17.31
N VAL A 257 19.14 -11.59 -17.48
CA VAL A 257 19.51 -10.23 -17.05
C VAL A 257 19.91 -9.39 -18.26
N LYS A 258 19.37 -8.16 -18.35
CA LYS A 258 19.68 -7.16 -19.37
C LYS A 258 20.19 -5.88 -18.72
N GLN A 259 21.27 -5.33 -19.26
CA GLN A 259 21.74 -3.99 -18.89
C GLN A 259 20.95 -2.93 -19.65
N LEU A 260 20.65 -1.82 -18.97
CA LEU A 260 20.00 -0.63 -19.54
C LEU A 260 21.02 0.41 -20.01
#